data_AF-A0A939G3U3-F1
#
_entry.id   AF-A0A939G3U3-F1
#
_cell.length_a   1.000
_cell.length_b   1.000
_cell.length_c   1.000
_cell.angle_alpha   90.00
_cell.angle_beta   90.00
_cell.angle_gamma   90.00
#
_symmetry.space_group_name_H-M   'P 1'
#
loop_
_entity.id
_entity.type
_entity.pdbx_description
1 polymer ?
#
loop_
_entity_poly.entity_id
_entity_poly.type
_entity_poly.pdbx_seq_one_letter_code
_entity_poly.pdbx_strand_id
1 'polypeptide(L)'
;MLRVIFLAAIAFFLLYLYAYATWYAIQVLKCLNTPGCVAFAYPAKSPDTPLSFLPLVGGLVSALVISVLAITPPKDSPDTTIVSSVQNMSRAEAEGVVDWAKVVTQVLTYVYLLGWFVCGVASVYYVYMKGNTIPLPEFTAAAKSWMGLAIASAYAFFGLRPSA
;
A
#
# COMPACT_ATOMS: atom_id res chain seq x y z
N MET A 1 -15.68 11.82 15.42
CA MET A 1 -15.24 12.46 14.15
C MET A 1 -13.74 12.79 14.11
N LEU A 2 -13.17 13.55 15.06
CA LEU A 2 -11.74 13.94 15.04
C LEU A 2 -10.75 12.77 14.86
N ARG A 3 -11.00 11.63 15.53
CA ARG A 3 -10.15 10.42 15.41
C ARG A 3 -10.09 9.85 13.99
N VAL A 4 -11.22 9.84 13.28
CA VAL A 4 -11.32 9.30 11.91
C VAL A 4 -10.59 10.23 10.93
N ILE A 5 -10.74 11.55 11.10
CA ILE A 5 -10.05 12.55 10.28
C ILE A 5 -8.53 12.45 10.48
N PHE A 6 -8.07 12.30 11.73
CA PHE A 6 -6.66 12.14 12.04
C PHE A 6 -6.08 10.86 11.43
N LEU A 7 -6.78 9.73 11.55
CA LEU A 7 -6.37 8.46 10.95
C LEU A 7 -6.34 8.53 9.41
N ALA A 8 -7.35 9.15 8.79
CA ALA A 8 -7.39 9.35 7.35
C ALA A 8 -6.22 10.24 6.88
N ALA A 9 -5.96 11.35 7.57
CA ALA A 9 -4.84 12.23 7.25
C ALA A 9 -3.49 11.51 7.31
N ILE A 10 -3.27 10.69 8.35
CA ILE A 10 -2.07 9.86 8.46
C ILE A 10 -1.99 8.84 7.32
N ALA A 11 -3.09 8.17 6.98
CA ALA A 11 -3.10 7.18 5.90
C ALA A 11 -2.68 7.82 4.56
N PHE A 12 -3.26 8.96 4.20
CA PHE A 12 -2.89 9.69 2.98
C PHE A 12 -1.46 10.23 3.02
N PHE A 13 -0.99 10.70 4.17
CA PHE A 13 0.39 11.14 4.33
C PHE A 13 1.38 9.99 4.12
N LEU A 14 1.10 8.81 4.68
CA LEU A 14 1.91 7.61 4.47
C LEU A 14 1.87 7.14 3.02
N LEU A 15 0.71 7.19 2.36
CA LEU A 15 0.59 6.87 0.94
C LEU A 15 1.43 7.82 0.08
N TYR A 16 1.40 9.12 0.38
CA TYR A 16 2.24 10.10 -0.29
C TYR A 16 3.74 9.78 -0.13
N LEU A 17 4.19 9.49 1.10
CA LEU A 17 5.58 9.09 1.34
C LEU A 17 5.96 7.82 0.58
N TYR A 18 5.07 6.82 0.54
CA TYR A 18 5.29 5.59 -0.20
C TYR A 18 5.37 5.80 -1.71
N ALA A 19 4.46 6.62 -2.26
CA ALA A 19 4.45 6.96 -3.68
C ALA A 19 5.72 7.74 -4.06
N TYR A 20 6.11 8.72 -3.24
CA TYR A 20 7.35 9.47 -3.43
C TYR A 20 8.59 8.57 -3.37
N ALA A 21 8.67 7.68 -2.38
CA ALA A 21 9.79 6.74 -2.24
C ALA A 21 9.84 5.74 -3.41
N THR A 22 8.69 5.27 -3.89
CA THR A 22 8.59 4.39 -5.06
C THR A 22 9.07 5.11 -6.31
N TRP A 23 8.60 6.34 -6.54
CA TRP A 23 9.06 7.16 -7.65
C TRP A 23 10.58 7.42 -7.59
N TYR A 24 11.10 7.80 -6.43
CA TYR A 24 12.53 8.02 -6.20
C TYR A 24 13.34 6.75 -6.50
N ALA A 25 12.92 5.59 -6.00
CA ALA A 25 13.57 4.31 -6.26
C ALA A 25 13.59 3.96 -7.75
N ILE A 26 12.50 4.24 -8.48
CA ILE A 26 12.46 4.05 -9.93
C ILE A 26 13.48 4.95 -10.64
N GLN A 27 13.64 6.21 -10.22
CA GLN A 27 14.64 7.10 -10.81
C GLN A 27 16.07 6.66 -10.51
N VAL A 28 16.36 6.25 -9.27
CA VAL A 28 17.66 5.68 -8.88
C VAL A 28 17.96 4.44 -9.72
N LEU A 29 17.00 3.53 -9.85
CA LEU A 29 17.17 2.30 -10.64
C LEU A 29 17.41 2.60 -12.11
N LYS A 30 16.67 3.55 -12.70
CA LYS A 30 16.91 4.02 -14.08
C LYS A 30 18.31 4.62 -14.24
N CYS A 31 18.75 5.43 -13.29
CA CYS A 31 20.07 6.04 -13.30
C CYS A 31 21.17 4.98 -13.23
N LEU A 32 21.08 4.02 -12.30
CA LEU A 32 22.07 2.95 -12.16
C LEU A 32 22.19 2.07 -13.40
N ASN A 33 21.10 1.88 -14.13
CA ASN A 33 21.09 1.10 -15.37
C ASN A 33 21.42 1.96 -16.62
N THR A 34 21.73 3.25 -16.45
CA THR A 34 22.14 4.16 -17.54
C THR A 34 23.63 4.49 -17.42
N PRO A 35 24.46 4.20 -18.45
CA PRO A 35 25.88 4.52 -18.41
C PRO A 35 26.14 6.02 -18.18
N GLY A 36 27.00 6.36 -17.23
CA GLY A 36 27.43 7.74 -16.96
C GLY A 36 26.49 8.58 -16.08
N CYS A 37 25.43 7.99 -15.53
CA CYS A 37 24.54 8.72 -14.63
C CYS A 37 25.15 8.86 -13.23
N VAL A 38 25.41 10.11 -12.80
CA VAL A 38 25.92 10.48 -11.46
C VAL A 38 24.90 11.22 -10.60
N ALA A 39 23.70 11.46 -11.13
CA ALA A 39 22.68 12.28 -10.48
C ALA A 39 22.14 11.67 -9.17
N PHE A 40 22.25 10.34 -9.03
CA PHE A 40 21.82 9.62 -7.84
C PHE A 40 23.00 8.83 -7.27
N ALA A 41 23.57 9.31 -6.16
CA ALA A 41 24.65 8.61 -5.47
C ALA A 41 24.11 7.34 -4.79
N TYR A 42 24.58 6.18 -5.24
CA TYR A 42 24.29 4.87 -4.63
C TYR A 42 25.57 4.03 -4.53
N PRO A 43 25.81 3.30 -3.42
CA PRO A 43 24.97 3.23 -2.22
C PRO A 43 25.01 4.55 -1.46
N ALA A 44 23.83 5.03 -1.03
CA ALA A 44 23.78 6.23 -0.23
C ALA A 44 24.34 5.90 1.16
N LYS A 45 25.52 6.44 1.47
CA LYS A 45 26.13 6.31 2.80
C LYS A 45 25.37 7.05 3.91
N SER A 46 24.31 7.81 3.56
CA SER A 46 23.52 8.56 4.54
C SER A 46 22.21 7.82 4.90
N PRO A 47 21.86 7.73 6.20
CA PRO A 47 20.57 7.20 6.65
C PRO A 47 19.35 8.01 6.18
N ASP A 48 19.56 9.22 5.64
CA ASP A 48 18.49 10.12 5.20
C ASP A 48 17.89 9.80 3.83
N THR A 49 18.12 8.59 3.30
CA THR A 49 17.58 8.27 1.97
C THR A 49 16.08 7.99 2.01
N PRO A 50 15.32 8.53 1.04
CA PRO A 50 13.90 8.23 0.86
C PRO A 50 13.60 6.72 0.72
N LEU A 51 14.61 5.92 0.34
CA LEU A 51 14.52 4.47 0.18
C LEU A 51 14.23 3.73 1.49
N SER A 52 14.62 4.29 2.64
CA SER A 52 14.35 3.70 3.96
C SER A 52 12.87 3.69 4.33
N PHE A 53 12.06 4.57 3.73
CA PHE A 53 10.61 4.61 3.94
C PHE A 53 9.87 3.49 3.22
N LEU A 54 10.44 2.88 2.18
CA LEU A 54 9.81 1.77 1.44
C LEU A 54 9.52 0.55 2.33
N PRO A 55 10.49 -0.01 3.07
CA PRO A 55 10.21 -1.13 3.97
C PRO A 55 9.35 -0.73 5.16
N LEU A 56 9.48 0.51 5.66
CA LEU A 56 8.69 0.99 6.79
C LEU A 56 7.20 1.10 6.43
N VAL A 57 6.88 1.79 5.33
CA VAL A 57 5.49 1.91 4.87
C VAL A 57 4.99 0.56 4.34
N GLY A 58 5.83 -0.21 3.65
CA GLY A 58 5.50 -1.57 3.22
C GLY A 58 5.11 -2.48 4.39
N GLY A 59 5.85 -2.43 5.49
CA GLY A 59 5.55 -3.18 6.72
C GLY A 59 4.25 -2.73 7.39
N LEU A 60 4.01 -1.42 7.51
CA LEU A 60 2.78 -0.88 8.08
C LEU A 60 1.54 -1.28 7.26
N VAL A 61 1.61 -1.18 5.93
CA VAL A 61 0.48 -1.58 5.06
C VAL A 61 0.29 -3.10 5.09
N SER A 62 1.38 -3.88 5.14
CA SER A 62 1.30 -5.34 5.31
C SER A 62 0.52 -5.71 6.57
N ALA A 63 0.87 -5.09 7.70
CA ALA A 63 0.22 -5.34 8.98
C ALA A 63 -1.27 -4.98 8.94
N LEU A 64 -1.64 -3.86 8.30
CA LEU A 64 -3.04 -3.46 8.15
C LEU A 64 -3.82 -4.45 7.29
N VAL A 65 -3.31 -4.82 6.11
CA VAL A 65 -3.97 -5.76 5.20
C VAL A 65 -4.15 -7.12 5.87
N ILE A 66 -3.13 -7.64 6.56
CA ILE A 66 -3.21 -8.91 7.30
C ILE A 66 -4.26 -8.80 8.41
N SER A 67 -4.28 -7.69 9.16
CA SER A 67 -5.24 -7.49 10.24
C SER A 67 -6.69 -7.44 9.75
N VAL A 68 -6.93 -6.78 8.61
CA VAL A 68 -8.25 -6.72 7.96
C VAL A 68 -8.66 -8.08 7.41
N LEU A 69 -7.76 -8.79 6.72
CA LEU A 69 -8.03 -10.13 6.19
C LEU A 69 -8.27 -11.15 7.31
N ALA A 70 -7.61 -11.02 8.47
CA ALA A 70 -7.79 -11.91 9.60
C ALA A 70 -9.21 -11.85 10.21
N ILE A 71 -9.88 -10.70 10.12
CA ILE A 71 -11.25 -10.51 10.61
C ILE A 71 -12.30 -10.64 9.50
N THR A 72 -11.90 -10.78 8.23
CA THR A 72 -12.82 -10.89 7.10
C THR A 72 -13.11 -12.36 6.80
N PRO A 73 -14.38 -12.79 6.77
CA PRO A 73 -14.72 -14.16 6.38
C PRO A 73 -14.28 -14.47 4.94
N PRO A 74 -13.95 -15.73 4.61
CA PRO A 74 -13.65 -16.12 3.24
C PRO A 74 -14.84 -15.85 2.31
N LYS A 75 -14.56 -15.44 1.06
CA LYS A 75 -15.54 -15.03 0.02
C LYS A 75 -16.31 -13.74 0.30
N ASP A 76 -16.15 -13.13 1.46
CA ASP A 76 -16.66 -11.78 1.73
C ASP A 76 -15.62 -10.72 1.34
N SER A 77 -16.10 -9.58 0.83
CA SER A 77 -15.24 -8.43 0.57
C SER A 77 -14.96 -7.68 1.89
N PRO A 78 -13.73 -7.21 2.15
CA PRO A 78 -13.42 -6.37 3.31
C PRO A 78 -14.31 -5.12 3.44
N ASP A 79 -14.85 -4.64 2.32
CA ASP A 79 -15.78 -3.51 2.26
C ASP A 79 -17.02 -3.71 3.13
N THR A 80 -17.55 -4.93 3.26
CA THR A 80 -18.76 -5.16 4.09
C THR A 80 -18.46 -4.98 5.58
N THR A 81 -17.27 -5.37 6.04
CA THR A 81 -16.84 -5.27 7.45
C THR A 81 -16.33 -3.86 7.80
N ILE A 82 -15.60 -3.22 6.89
CA ILE A 82 -15.09 -1.85 7.11
C ILE A 82 -16.23 -0.83 7.01
N VAL A 83 -17.12 -0.97 6.02
CA VAL A 83 -18.28 -0.08 5.90
C VAL A 83 -19.26 -0.32 7.05
N SER A 84 -19.48 -1.57 7.50
CA SER A 84 -20.36 -1.83 8.66
C SER A 84 -19.81 -1.33 9.99
N SER A 85 -18.50 -1.38 10.21
CA SER A 85 -17.87 -0.83 11.41
C SER A 85 -17.88 0.71 11.43
N VAL A 86 -17.75 1.36 10.26
CA VAL A 86 -17.98 2.80 10.10
C VAL A 86 -19.47 3.15 10.28
N GLN A 87 -20.38 2.32 9.76
CA GLN A 87 -21.83 2.47 9.95
C GLN A 87 -22.24 2.38 11.42
N ASN A 88 -21.63 1.50 12.21
CA ASN A 88 -21.93 1.38 13.64
C ASN A 88 -21.46 2.61 14.45
N MET A 89 -20.45 3.35 13.97
CA MET A 89 -20.08 4.65 14.54
C MET A 89 -21.01 5.79 14.09
N SER A 90 -21.63 5.69 12.92
CA SER A 90 -22.55 6.70 12.35
C SER A 90 -24.01 6.49 12.75
N ARG A 91 -24.38 5.28 13.21
CA ARG A 91 -25.77 4.91 13.56
C ARG A 91 -26.34 5.64 14.77
N ALA A 92 -25.55 6.45 15.46
CA ALA A 92 -26.04 7.34 16.50
C ALA A 92 -26.78 8.57 15.93
N GLU A 93 -26.69 8.85 14.62
CA GLU A 93 -27.30 10.05 14.04
C GLU A 93 -27.96 9.77 12.67
N ALA A 94 -29.28 9.93 12.67
CA ALA A 94 -30.15 10.40 11.60
C ALA A 94 -30.59 9.45 10.46
N GLU A 95 -31.90 9.20 10.50
CA GLU A 95 -32.76 8.75 9.41
C GLU A 95 -32.70 9.73 8.21
N GLY A 96 -32.61 9.19 6.98
CA GLY A 96 -33.19 9.84 5.80
C GLY A 96 -32.39 10.91 5.04
N VAL A 97 -31.14 11.21 5.39
CA VAL A 97 -30.30 12.15 4.61
C VAL A 97 -29.26 11.37 3.79
N VAL A 98 -29.09 11.71 2.51
CA VAL A 98 -28.00 11.17 1.68
C VAL A 98 -26.68 11.42 2.40
N ASP A 99 -26.09 10.33 2.87
CA ASP A 99 -24.96 10.35 3.77
C ASP A 99 -23.69 10.66 2.97
N TRP A 100 -23.48 11.94 2.65
CA TRP A 100 -22.32 12.42 1.89
C TRP A 100 -21.00 11.92 2.50
N ALA A 101 -20.97 11.71 3.81
CA ALA A 101 -19.84 11.11 4.51
C ALA A 101 -19.53 9.69 4.01
N LYS A 102 -20.54 8.88 3.67
CA LYS A 102 -20.36 7.53 3.10
C LYS A 102 -19.72 7.60 1.72
N VAL A 103 -20.22 8.48 0.85
CA VAL A 103 -19.69 8.65 -0.51
C VAL A 103 -18.24 9.12 -0.46
N VAL A 104 -17.95 10.12 0.37
CA VAL A 104 -16.58 10.64 0.54
C VAL A 104 -15.65 9.55 1.08
N THR A 105 -16.06 8.80 2.10
CA THR A 105 -15.22 7.73 2.67
C THR A 105 -14.94 6.62 1.67
N GLN A 106 -15.94 6.24 0.86
CA GLN A 106 -15.78 5.23 -0.18
C GLN A 106 -14.84 5.70 -1.28
N VAL A 107 -14.98 6.93 -1.75
CA VAL A 107 -14.09 7.53 -2.77
C VAL A 107 -12.66 7.61 -2.26
N LEU A 108 -12.45 8.10 -1.03
CA LEU A 108 -11.12 8.20 -0.42
C LEU A 108 -10.46 6.83 -0.28
N THR A 109 -11.23 5.81 0.13
CA THR A 109 -10.74 4.43 0.21
C THR A 109 -10.31 3.91 -1.16
N TYR A 110 -11.10 4.12 -2.22
CA TYR A 110 -10.72 3.70 -3.57
C TYR A 110 -9.48 4.42 -4.09
N VAL A 111 -9.38 5.74 -3.88
CA VAL A 111 -8.18 6.51 -4.28
C VAL A 111 -6.95 5.99 -3.54
N TYR A 112 -7.07 5.71 -2.24
CA TYR A 112 -5.97 5.17 -1.46
C TYR A 112 -5.52 3.80 -1.96
N LEU A 113 -6.46 2.87 -2.16
CA LEU A 113 -6.19 1.52 -2.66
C LEU A 113 -5.59 1.55 -4.07
N LEU A 114 -6.12 2.42 -4.95
CA LEU A 114 -5.61 2.57 -6.31
C LEU A 114 -4.17 3.10 -6.31
N GLY A 115 -3.88 4.12 -5.51
CA GLY A 115 -2.53 4.67 -5.38
C GLY A 115 -1.53 3.62 -4.87
N TRP A 116 -1.91 2.87 -3.84
CA TRP A 116 -1.10 1.78 -3.31
C TRP A 116 -0.89 0.66 -4.34
N PHE A 117 -1.96 0.25 -5.04
CA PHE A 117 -1.91 -0.78 -6.06
C PHE A 117 -0.99 -0.39 -7.22
N VAL A 118 -1.12 0.83 -7.76
CA VAL A 118 -0.27 1.34 -8.84
C VAL A 118 1.21 1.38 -8.42
N CYS A 119 1.52 1.84 -7.20
CA CYS A 119 2.89 1.86 -6.70
C CYS A 119 3.47 0.46 -6.56
N GLY A 120 2.68 -0.49 -6.02
CA GLY A 120 3.08 -1.88 -5.87
C GLY A 120 3.33 -2.58 -7.21
N VAL A 121 2.39 -2.46 -8.16
CA VAL A 121 2.56 -3.00 -9.52
C VAL A 121 3.78 -2.39 -10.20
N ALA A 122 3.98 -1.07 -10.09
CA ALA A 122 5.16 -0.42 -10.62
C ALA A 122 6.45 -0.99 -10.01
N SER A 123 6.47 -1.22 -8.69
CA SER A 123 7.64 -1.82 -8.03
C SER A 123 7.97 -3.22 -8.59
N VAL A 124 6.98 -4.09 -8.75
CA VAL A 124 7.16 -5.43 -9.30
C VAL A 124 7.62 -5.36 -10.77
N TYR A 125 7.00 -4.51 -11.58
CA TYR A 125 7.36 -4.34 -12.99
C TYR A 125 8.82 -3.89 -13.15
N TYR A 126 9.23 -2.85 -12.43
CA TYR A 126 10.59 -2.33 -12.52
C TYR A 126 11.63 -3.27 -11.92
N VAL A 127 11.32 -3.99 -10.84
CA VAL A 127 12.29 -4.93 -10.23
C VAL A 127 12.44 -6.20 -11.07
N TYR A 128 11.33 -6.82 -11.51
CA TYR A 128 11.34 -8.18 -12.06
C TYR A 128 11.16 -8.26 -13.58
N MET A 129 10.38 -7.36 -14.19
CA MET A 129 10.01 -7.48 -15.60
C MET A 129 10.89 -6.67 -16.53
N LYS A 130 11.44 -5.54 -16.05
CA LYS A 130 12.22 -4.62 -16.89
C LYS A 130 13.63 -5.13 -17.25
N GLY A 131 14.15 -6.15 -16.57
CA GLY A 131 15.47 -6.72 -16.85
C GLY A 131 16.63 -5.81 -16.41
N ASN A 132 16.50 -5.13 -15.26
CA ASN A 132 17.58 -4.31 -14.71
C ASN A 132 18.75 -5.20 -14.24
N THR A 133 19.97 -4.79 -14.55
CA THR A 133 21.19 -5.55 -14.26
C THR A 133 21.72 -5.27 -12.84
N ILE A 134 21.48 -4.07 -12.33
CA ILE A 134 21.89 -3.67 -10.98
C ILE A 134 20.67 -3.72 -10.03
N PRO A 135 20.67 -4.62 -9.02
CA PRO A 135 19.59 -4.71 -8.07
C PRO A 135 19.65 -3.57 -7.05
N LEU A 136 18.48 -3.01 -6.72
CA LEU A 136 18.28 -2.09 -5.60
C LEU A 136 17.60 -2.87 -4.46
N PRO A 137 18.31 -3.28 -3.39
CA PRO A 137 17.82 -4.23 -2.39
C PRO A 137 16.55 -3.79 -1.67
N GLU A 138 16.46 -2.52 -1.28
CA GLU A 138 15.32 -1.96 -0.55
C GLU A 138 14.05 -1.98 -1.41
N PHE A 139 14.21 -1.61 -2.69
CA PHE A 139 13.11 -1.62 -3.65
C PHE A 139 12.69 -3.05 -4.01
N THR A 140 13.65 -3.96 -4.09
CA THR A 140 13.41 -5.39 -4.31
C THR A 140 12.65 -6.00 -3.12
N ALA A 141 13.02 -5.66 -1.89
CA ALA A 141 12.33 -6.12 -0.69
C ALA A 141 10.89 -5.60 -0.64
N ALA A 142 10.67 -4.32 -0.99
CA ALA A 142 9.33 -3.75 -1.09
C ALA A 142 8.46 -4.46 -2.15
N ALA A 143 9.01 -4.72 -3.34
CA ALA A 143 8.30 -5.45 -4.40
C ALA A 143 7.95 -6.89 -3.98
N LYS A 144 8.87 -7.61 -3.32
CA LYS A 144 8.61 -8.95 -2.77
C LYS A 144 7.49 -8.95 -1.75
N SER A 145 7.54 -8.02 -0.80
CA SER A 145 6.53 -7.89 0.25
C SER A 145 5.16 -7.58 -0.34
N TRP A 146 5.07 -6.64 -1.28
CA TRP A 146 3.82 -6.31 -1.96
C TRP A 146 3.23 -7.50 -2.75
N MET A 147 4.07 -8.21 -3.50
CA MET A 147 3.63 -9.39 -4.25
C MET A 147 3.16 -10.52 -3.32
N GLY A 148 3.87 -10.74 -2.21
CA GLY A 148 3.48 -11.69 -1.18
C GLY A 148 2.12 -11.37 -0.56
N LEU A 149 1.86 -10.09 -0.25
CA LEU A 149 0.55 -9.63 0.21
C LEU A 149 -0.55 -9.85 -0.83
N ALA A 150 -0.30 -9.51 -2.09
CA ALA A 150 -1.28 -9.67 -3.15
C ALA A 150 -1.70 -11.15 -3.29
N ILE A 151 -0.71 -12.05 -3.33
CA ILE A 151 -0.95 -13.49 -3.40
C ILE A 151 -1.69 -13.98 -2.14
N ALA A 152 -1.23 -13.61 -0.94
CA ALA A 152 -1.87 -13.99 0.32
C ALA A 152 -3.33 -13.52 0.39
N SER A 153 -3.62 -12.30 -0.08
CA SER A 153 -4.98 -11.77 -0.12
C SER A 153 -5.90 -12.57 -1.05
N ALA A 154 -5.38 -13.05 -2.19
CA ALA A 154 -6.12 -13.94 -3.08
C ALA A 154 -6.41 -15.29 -2.41
N TYR A 155 -5.41 -15.91 -1.78
CA TYR A 155 -5.61 -17.16 -1.02
C TYR A 155 -6.65 -17.01 0.09
N ALA A 156 -6.59 -15.90 0.84
CA ALA A 156 -7.55 -15.58 1.90
C ALA A 156 -8.97 -15.41 1.34
N PHE A 157 -9.12 -14.68 0.23
CA PHE A 157 -10.41 -14.48 -0.41
C PHE A 157 -11.06 -15.79 -0.88
N PHE A 158 -10.27 -16.68 -1.50
CA PHE A 158 -10.76 -17.99 -1.94
C PHE A 158 -10.91 -19.01 -0.81
N GLY A 159 -10.47 -18.70 0.41
CA GLY A 159 -10.56 -19.60 1.56
C GLY A 159 -9.71 -20.86 1.42
N LEU A 160 -8.65 -20.79 0.61
CA LEU A 160 -7.76 -21.92 0.36
C LEU A 160 -6.94 -22.20 1.63
N ARG A 161 -7.17 -23.35 2.26
CA ARG A 161 -6.43 -23.84 3.42
C ARG A 161 -5.46 -24.93 2.98
N PRO A 162 -4.24 -25.02 3.54
CA PRO A 162 -3.37 -26.16 3.30
C PRO A 162 -4.14 -27.44 3.67
N SER A 163 -4.24 -28.39 2.74
CA SER A 163 -4.61 -29.77 3.10
C SER A 163 -3.47 -30.29 3.97
N ALA A 164 -3.75 -30.55 5.24
CA ALA A 164 -2.79 -31.17 6.15
C ALA A 164 -2.18 -32.44 5.54
#